data_AF-A0A7T6XEJ1-F1
#
_entry.id   AF-A0A7T6XEJ1-F1
#
_cell.length_a   1.000
_cell.length_b   1.000
_cell.length_c   1.000
_cell.angle_alpha   90.00
_cell.angle_beta   90.00
_cell.angle_gamma   90.00
#
_symmetry.space_group_name_H-M   'P 1'
#
loop_
_entity.id
_entity.type
_entity.pdbx_description
1 polymer ?
#
loop_
_entity_poly.entity_id
_entity_poly.type
_entity_poly.pdbx_seq_one_letter_code
_entity_poly.pdbx_strand_id
1 'polypeptide(L)'
;MSSKDFIIKHMNADHQESLILFLQAYCGITSTQAKNAHLEEISTSNLIITAHGTRYSVPIEPVMKDYSEARGRMVAMHKESLKRLGRSDITLTEYRAPYGIQAVIFVLCLLFYVTCFLRSNLQPGSDLYEYLGLQQVPWFPRLVCILQPYVVGVHIIETVALAVTQLKPLNVPVRSGLWWKWVASCFVEGYGSFSRIKQFVKEQKAKNGKSQAAHLETPPSIANMGISRDSRHKRSATGAKRAHYRKKRAFEKGRQPANTRIGTKRIHLVRTRGGNQKFRGLRLDSGNFSWGSEGISRKTRVIGVSFHPSNNELVRTNTLTKSAVVQIDAAPFRQWYEAHYGQPIGRRRQQKTDATEEKKSASVAKKQAARFADSGKTESAIERQFESGRLFAVVASRPGQSGRCDGYILEGEELAFYQKAIRK
;
A
#
# COMPACT_ATOMS: atom_id res chain seq x y z
N MET A 1 -1.46 7.97 16.10
CA MET A 1 -0.30 8.51 15.37
C MET A 1 -0.84 9.27 14.18
N SER A 2 -0.58 10.58 14.08
CA SER A 2 -1.10 11.37 12.97
C SER A 2 -0.40 10.98 11.66
N SER A 3 -0.98 11.31 10.51
CA SER A 3 -0.33 11.08 9.21
C SER A 3 1.04 11.77 9.12
N LYS A 4 1.18 12.94 9.76
CA LYS A 4 2.43 13.70 9.88
C LYS A 4 3.49 12.91 10.65
N ASP A 5 3.15 12.41 11.84
CA ASP A 5 4.09 11.65 12.68
C ASP A 5 4.55 10.35 12.00
N PHE A 6 3.64 9.71 11.25
CA PHE A 6 3.98 8.53 10.46
C PHE A 6 4.99 8.83 9.36
N ILE A 7 4.79 9.92 8.61
CA ILE A 7 5.72 10.32 7.55
C ILE A 7 7.09 10.64 8.14
N ILE A 8 7.14 11.43 9.22
CA ILE A 8 8.39 11.79 9.90
C ILE A 8 9.14 10.52 10.34
N LYS A 9 8.46 9.62 11.05
CA LYS A 9 9.05 8.37 11.52
C LYS A 9 9.57 7.51 10.37
N HIS A 10 8.79 7.37 9.29
CA HIS A 10 9.18 6.56 8.13
C HIS A 10 10.36 7.17 7.36
N MET A 11 10.36 8.49 7.15
CA MET A 11 11.46 9.17 6.48
C MET A 11 12.76 9.04 7.25
N ASN A 12 12.71 9.19 8.58
CA ASN A 12 13.89 9.08 9.43
C ASN A 12 14.37 7.62 9.60
N ALA A 13 13.50 6.62 9.51
CA ALA A 13 13.90 5.23 9.61
C ALA A 13 14.46 4.67 8.29
N ASP A 14 13.75 4.89 7.19
CA ASP A 14 13.97 4.15 5.95
C ASP A 14 14.58 5.01 4.82
N HIS A 15 14.55 6.35 4.92
CA HIS A 15 14.93 7.27 3.83
C HIS A 15 15.99 8.31 4.23
N GLN A 16 16.91 7.93 5.12
CA GLN A 16 18.01 8.77 5.58
C GLN A 16 18.85 9.36 4.45
N GLU A 17 19.21 8.55 3.43
CA GLU A 17 19.96 9.05 2.28
C GLU A 17 19.19 10.10 1.46
N SER A 18 17.86 10.00 1.40
CA SER A 18 17.03 11.00 0.72
C SER A 18 17.07 12.35 1.43
N LEU A 19 17.05 12.37 2.76
CA LEU A 19 17.16 13.61 3.54
C LEU A 19 18.51 14.28 3.31
N ILE A 20 19.59 13.49 3.27
CA ILE A 20 20.93 13.96 2.94
C ILE A 20 20.97 14.56 1.53
N LEU A 21 20.34 13.92 0.55
CA LEU A 21 20.26 14.41 -0.83
C LEU A 21 19.45 15.71 -0.93
N PHE A 22 18.35 15.84 -0.18
CA PHE A 22 17.55 17.07 -0.15
C PHE A 22 18.37 18.26 0.35
N LEU A 23 19.09 18.08 1.46
CA LEU A 23 19.95 19.12 1.99
C LEU A 23 21.06 19.53 0.99
N GLN A 24 21.69 18.56 0.33
CA GLN A 24 22.71 18.83 -0.68
C GLN A 24 22.13 19.59 -1.89
N ALA A 25 20.96 19.18 -2.39
CA ALA A 25 20.40 19.70 -3.63
C ALA A 25 19.68 21.05 -3.49
N TYR A 26 19.05 21.31 -2.34
CA TYR A 26 18.27 22.53 -2.10
C TYR A 26 18.99 23.53 -1.20
N CYS A 27 19.82 23.08 -0.26
CA CYS A 27 20.56 23.97 0.65
C CYS A 27 22.05 24.12 0.28
N GLY A 28 22.54 23.35 -0.69
CA GLY A 28 23.93 23.46 -1.19
C GLY A 28 25.00 23.02 -0.20
N ILE A 29 24.65 22.30 0.86
CA ILE A 29 25.60 21.87 1.89
C ILE A 29 26.37 20.62 1.45
N THR A 30 27.57 20.41 1.99
CA THR A 30 28.40 19.25 1.66
C THR A 30 27.85 17.94 2.24
N SER A 31 28.26 16.79 1.71
CA SER A 31 27.80 15.50 2.21
C SER A 31 28.19 15.22 3.66
N THR A 32 29.32 15.75 4.11
CA THR A 32 29.78 15.63 5.50
C THR A 32 28.91 16.46 6.45
N GLN A 33 28.53 17.68 6.04
CA GLN A 33 27.62 18.55 6.79
C GLN A 33 26.17 18.06 6.78
N ALA A 34 25.77 17.32 5.76
CA ALA A 34 24.44 16.73 5.70
C ALA A 34 24.32 15.39 6.48
N LYS A 35 25.41 14.83 7.01
CA LYS A 35 25.37 13.57 7.76
C LYS A 35 24.43 13.69 8.98
N ASN A 36 23.82 12.56 9.35
CA ASN A 36 22.86 12.46 10.45
C ASN A 36 21.65 13.40 10.28
N ALA A 37 21.21 13.60 9.03
CA ALA A 37 20.02 14.40 8.74
C ALA A 37 18.78 13.80 9.40
N HIS A 38 18.01 14.63 10.11
CA HIS A 38 16.80 14.23 10.79
C HIS A 38 15.66 15.16 10.40
N LEU A 39 14.59 14.60 9.84
CA LEU A 39 13.37 15.35 9.57
C LEU A 39 12.66 15.63 10.91
N GLU A 40 12.61 16.89 11.32
CA GLU A 40 11.91 17.31 12.55
C GLU A 40 10.45 17.60 12.27
N GLU A 41 10.17 18.32 11.19
CA GLU A 41 8.82 18.76 10.86
C GLU A 41 8.56 18.71 9.35
N ILE A 42 7.33 18.33 8.99
CA ILE A 42 6.81 18.43 7.62
C ILE A 42 5.56 19.30 7.62
N SER A 43 5.54 20.27 6.70
CA SER A 43 4.37 21.08 6.35
C SER A 43 3.96 20.79 4.89
N THR A 44 2.88 21.40 4.42
CA THR A 44 2.43 21.25 3.03
C THR A 44 3.37 21.90 2.02
N SER A 45 4.10 22.93 2.42
CA SER A 45 5.00 23.71 1.57
C SER A 45 6.48 23.47 1.84
N ASN A 46 6.88 23.08 3.06
CA ASN A 46 8.29 23.00 3.45
C ASN A 46 8.57 21.77 4.34
N LEU A 47 9.81 21.28 4.27
CA LEU A 47 10.40 20.29 5.18
C LEU A 47 11.42 21.00 6.08
N ILE A 48 11.36 20.76 7.39
CA ILE A 48 12.39 21.20 8.33
C ILE A 48 13.25 20.01 8.69
N ILE A 49 14.48 20.01 8.17
CA ILE A 49 15.46 18.95 8.37
C ILE A 49 16.63 19.52 9.17
N THR A 50 17.01 18.84 10.25
CA THR A 50 18.14 19.21 11.08
C THR A 50 19.34 18.32 10.76
N ALA A 51 20.52 18.93 10.60
CA ALA A 51 21.78 18.23 10.48
C ALA A 51 22.84 18.95 11.33
N HIS A 52 23.59 18.19 12.14
CA HIS A 52 24.58 18.72 13.10
C HIS A 52 24.07 19.93 13.92
N GLY A 53 22.83 19.86 14.41
CA GLY A 53 22.22 20.91 15.23
C GLY A 53 21.76 22.16 14.47
N THR A 54 21.94 22.22 13.14
CA THR A 54 21.45 23.33 12.31
C THR A 54 20.15 22.93 11.60
N ARG A 55 19.14 23.79 11.67
CA ARG A 55 17.83 23.61 11.03
C ARG A 55 17.85 24.18 9.62
N TYR A 56 17.49 23.35 8.64
CA TYR A 56 17.37 23.71 7.24
C TYR A 56 15.92 23.59 6.78
N SER A 57 15.47 24.57 6.00
CA SER A 57 14.14 24.56 5.39
C SER A 57 14.27 24.19 3.91
N VAL A 58 13.65 23.09 3.50
CA VAL A 58 13.64 22.62 2.11
C VAL A 58 12.22 22.81 1.53
N PRO A 59 12.06 23.60 0.46
CA PRO A 59 10.75 23.82 -0.16
C PRO A 59 10.25 22.59 -0.92
N ILE A 60 8.94 22.36 -0.85
CA ILE A 60 8.22 21.32 -1.60
C ILE A 60 7.50 22.01 -2.76
N GLU A 61 8.00 21.77 -3.97
CA GLU A 61 7.41 22.30 -5.20
C GLU A 61 6.93 21.17 -6.11
N PRO A 62 5.67 21.22 -6.58
CA PRO A 62 4.57 22.09 -6.14
C PRO A 62 4.15 21.86 -4.67
N VAL A 63 3.47 22.82 -4.05
CA VAL A 63 2.91 22.67 -2.69
C VAL A 63 1.90 21.50 -2.63
N MET A 64 1.85 20.79 -1.51
CA MET A 64 0.90 19.70 -1.27
C MET A 64 -0.47 20.22 -0.85
N LYS A 65 -1.55 19.62 -1.35
CA LYS A 65 -2.93 19.92 -0.88
C LYS A 65 -3.23 19.24 0.46
N ASP A 66 -2.77 18.00 0.61
CA ASP A 66 -2.90 17.20 1.83
C ASP A 66 -1.71 16.22 1.97
N TYR A 67 -1.59 15.59 3.13
CA TYR A 67 -0.50 14.64 3.42
C TYR A 67 -0.61 13.30 2.66
N SER A 68 -1.70 13.05 1.91
CA SER A 68 -1.80 11.84 1.07
C SER A 68 -0.87 11.94 -0.15
N GLU A 69 -0.57 13.15 -0.61
CA GLU A 69 0.37 13.42 -1.70
C GLU A 69 1.85 13.31 -1.28
N ALA A 70 2.14 13.28 0.02
CA ALA A 70 3.50 13.37 0.55
C ALA A 70 4.45 12.34 -0.05
N ARG A 71 4.02 11.08 -0.16
CA ARG A 71 4.84 10.02 -0.77
C ARG A 71 5.24 10.36 -2.22
N GLY A 72 4.27 10.80 -3.02
CA GLY A 72 4.52 11.16 -4.42
C GLY A 72 5.49 12.33 -4.53
N ARG A 73 5.35 13.34 -3.66
CA ARG A 73 6.22 14.51 -3.66
C ARG A 73 7.63 14.19 -3.21
N MET A 74 7.83 13.43 -2.13
CA MET A 74 9.16 13.04 -1.67
C MET A 74 9.92 12.23 -2.73
N VAL A 75 9.23 11.34 -3.45
CA VAL A 75 9.84 10.57 -4.56
C VAL A 75 10.22 11.47 -5.73
N ALA A 76 9.38 12.46 -6.07
CA ALA A 76 9.69 13.43 -7.12
C ALA A 76 10.90 14.30 -6.74
N MET A 77 10.91 14.84 -5.51
CA MET A 77 12.02 15.62 -4.96
C MET A 77 13.32 14.82 -4.92
N HIS A 78 13.25 13.51 -4.62
CA HIS A 78 14.43 12.63 -4.63
C HIS A 78 15.03 12.52 -6.03
N LYS A 79 14.19 12.24 -7.03
CA LYS A 79 14.64 12.17 -8.43
C LYS A 79 15.20 13.50 -8.93
N GLU A 80 14.58 14.61 -8.53
CA GLU A 80 15.07 15.94 -8.85
C GLU A 80 16.43 16.22 -8.20
N SER A 81 16.59 15.87 -6.92
CA SER A 81 17.85 16.03 -6.18
C SER A 81 18.98 15.25 -6.83
N LEU A 82 18.73 14.00 -7.25
CA LEU A 82 19.69 13.21 -8.00
C LEU A 82 20.10 13.90 -9.31
N LYS A 83 19.14 14.45 -10.06
CA LYS A 83 19.40 15.17 -11.32
C LYS A 83 20.23 16.43 -11.08
N ARG A 84 19.90 17.24 -10.06
CA ARG A 84 20.65 18.46 -9.68
C ARG A 84 22.09 18.14 -9.29
N LEU A 85 22.31 17.02 -8.59
CA LEU A 85 23.63 16.60 -8.12
C LEU A 85 24.42 15.76 -9.15
N GLY A 86 23.86 15.47 -10.33
CA GLY A 86 24.49 14.62 -11.33
C GLY A 86 24.73 13.18 -10.87
N ARG A 87 23.87 12.67 -9.98
CA ARG A 87 23.93 11.33 -9.41
C ARG A 87 22.83 10.45 -10.01
N SER A 88 23.06 9.14 -9.98
CA SER A 88 22.07 8.15 -10.39
C SER A 88 21.48 7.45 -9.17
N ASP A 89 20.30 6.87 -9.38
CA ASP A 89 19.54 6.10 -8.39
C ASP A 89 20.20 4.74 -8.06
N ILE A 90 21.25 4.37 -8.79
CA ILE A 90 21.95 3.09 -8.62
C ILE A 90 23.32 3.39 -8.01
N THR A 91 23.58 2.79 -6.85
CA THR A 91 24.89 2.85 -6.20
C THR A 91 25.73 1.65 -6.59
N LEU A 92 26.97 1.88 -7.03
CA LEU A 92 27.93 0.82 -7.30
C LEU A 92 28.62 0.41 -5.99
N THR A 93 28.27 -0.76 -5.48
CA THR A 93 28.72 -1.26 -4.17
C THR A 93 29.83 -2.31 -4.25
N GLU A 94 30.01 -2.96 -5.40
CA GLU A 94 30.93 -4.07 -5.59
C GLU A 94 31.90 -3.85 -6.76
N TYR A 95 33.06 -4.49 -6.68
CA TYR A 95 34.00 -4.61 -7.79
C TYR A 95 33.82 -5.97 -8.47
N ARG A 96 33.78 -5.97 -9.80
CA ARG A 96 33.70 -7.20 -10.60
C ARG A 96 34.98 -7.38 -11.39
N ALA A 97 35.70 -8.45 -11.08
CA ALA A 97 36.92 -8.84 -11.79
C ALA A 97 36.60 -9.18 -13.27
N PRO A 98 37.56 -8.97 -14.18
CA PRO A 98 37.40 -9.38 -15.57
C PRO A 98 37.26 -10.92 -15.66
N TYR A 99 36.40 -11.38 -16.57
CA TYR A 99 36.15 -12.81 -16.80
C TYR A 99 36.04 -13.10 -18.30
N GLY A 100 36.23 -14.36 -18.71
CA GLY A 100 36.22 -14.77 -20.11
C GLY A 100 37.28 -14.05 -20.94
N ILE A 101 36.90 -13.53 -22.12
CA ILE A 101 37.81 -12.84 -23.03
C ILE A 101 38.42 -11.58 -22.39
N GLN A 102 37.68 -10.87 -21.53
CA GLN A 102 38.20 -9.70 -20.84
C GLN A 102 39.31 -10.04 -19.84
N ALA A 103 39.28 -11.24 -19.24
CA ALA A 103 40.36 -11.68 -18.35
C ALA A 103 41.65 -11.96 -19.14
N VAL A 104 41.53 -12.55 -20.33
CA VAL A 104 42.67 -12.76 -21.22
C VAL A 104 43.27 -11.43 -21.63
N ILE A 105 42.45 -10.45 -22.03
CA ILE A 105 42.91 -9.09 -22.37
C ILE A 105 43.59 -8.44 -21.16
N PHE A 106 42.99 -8.53 -19.97
CA PHE A 106 43.58 -7.99 -18.74
C PHE A 106 44.95 -8.58 -18.45
N VAL A 107 45.10 -9.91 -18.55
CA VAL A 107 46.38 -10.59 -18.33
C VAL A 107 47.40 -10.20 -19.39
N LEU A 108 47.02 -10.11 -20.67
CA LEU A 108 47.92 -9.68 -21.74
C LEU A 108 48.38 -8.23 -21.56
N CYS A 109 47.47 -7.32 -21.21
CA CYS A 109 47.82 -5.93 -20.92
C CYS A 109 48.70 -5.82 -19.66
N LEU A 110 48.40 -6.59 -18.61
CA LEU A 110 49.22 -6.62 -17.40
C LEU A 110 50.62 -7.16 -17.70
N LEU A 111 50.73 -8.25 -18.46
CA LEU A 111 52.01 -8.80 -18.92
C LEU A 111 52.77 -7.75 -19.72
N PHE A 112 52.12 -7.06 -20.66
CA PHE A 112 52.73 -5.95 -21.39
C PHE A 112 53.27 -4.85 -20.46
N TYR A 113 52.53 -4.47 -19.41
CA TYR A 113 52.98 -3.52 -18.40
C TYR A 113 54.09 -4.06 -17.49
N VAL A 114 54.24 -5.37 -17.30
CA VAL A 114 55.30 -5.94 -16.45
C VAL A 114 56.57 -6.17 -17.27
N THR A 115 56.43 -6.68 -18.49
CA THR A 115 57.54 -7.11 -19.33
C THR A 115 58.13 -5.94 -20.13
N CYS A 116 57.28 -5.05 -20.66
CA CYS A 116 57.67 -4.03 -21.63
C CYS A 116 57.73 -2.61 -21.04
N PHE A 117 57.55 -2.44 -19.72
CA PHE A 117 57.51 -1.12 -19.09
C PHE A 117 58.90 -0.51 -18.90
N LEU A 118 59.92 -1.32 -18.66
CA LEU A 118 61.31 -0.88 -18.70
C LEU A 118 61.91 -1.16 -20.07
N ARG A 119 62.43 -0.11 -20.71
CA ARG A 119 63.10 -0.20 -22.02
C ARG A 119 64.29 -1.16 -22.03
N SER A 120 64.92 -1.38 -20.87
CA SER A 120 66.02 -2.33 -20.67
C SER A 120 65.61 -3.78 -20.97
N ASN A 121 64.34 -4.14 -20.74
CA ASN A 121 63.83 -5.50 -20.96
C ASN A 121 63.62 -5.82 -22.46
N LEU A 122 63.71 -4.81 -23.33
CA LEU A 122 63.52 -4.94 -24.78
C LEU A 122 64.83 -4.72 -25.54
N GLN A 123 65.96 -4.64 -24.84
CA GLN A 123 67.30 -4.50 -25.42
C GLN A 123 67.97 -5.88 -25.59
N PRO A 124 68.84 -6.05 -26.60
CA PRO A 124 69.66 -7.24 -26.78
C PRO A 124 70.44 -7.60 -25.51
N GLY A 125 70.44 -8.87 -25.11
CA GLY A 125 71.10 -9.36 -23.89
C GLY A 125 70.25 -9.31 -22.61
N SER A 126 69.00 -8.83 -22.67
CA SER A 126 68.06 -8.99 -21.56
C SER A 126 67.35 -10.35 -21.62
N ASP A 127 67.08 -10.95 -20.45
CA ASP A 127 66.47 -12.28 -20.35
C ASP A 127 65.16 -12.40 -21.15
N LEU A 128 64.35 -11.34 -21.16
CA LEU A 128 63.09 -11.29 -21.89
C LEU A 128 63.30 -11.25 -23.42
N TYR A 129 64.30 -10.49 -23.88
CA TYR A 129 64.61 -10.34 -25.30
C TYR A 129 65.12 -11.66 -25.91
N GLU A 130 65.93 -12.40 -25.15
CA GLU A 130 66.45 -13.71 -25.53
C GLU A 130 65.36 -14.80 -25.44
N TYR A 131 64.59 -14.85 -24.34
CA TYR A 131 63.54 -15.85 -24.13
C TYR A 131 62.41 -15.77 -25.17
N LEU A 132 62.00 -14.56 -25.57
CA LEU A 132 60.99 -14.34 -26.60
C LEU A 132 61.54 -14.39 -28.04
N GLY A 133 62.84 -14.62 -28.23
CA GLY A 133 63.45 -14.71 -29.55
C GLY A 133 63.33 -13.43 -30.38
N LEU A 134 63.31 -12.26 -29.74
CA LEU A 134 63.03 -10.96 -30.40
C LEU A 134 64.10 -10.56 -31.44
N GLN A 135 65.24 -11.25 -31.46
CA GLN A 135 66.26 -11.16 -32.51
C GLN A 135 65.71 -11.47 -33.91
N GLN A 136 64.72 -12.38 -34.01
CA GLN A 136 64.08 -12.75 -35.29
C GLN A 136 63.12 -11.67 -35.79
N VAL A 137 62.71 -10.73 -34.94
CA VAL A 137 61.70 -9.69 -35.24
C VAL A 137 62.17 -8.32 -34.73
N PRO A 138 63.25 -7.73 -35.30
CA PRO A 138 63.91 -6.56 -34.74
C PRO A 138 63.08 -5.26 -34.80
N TRP A 139 62.03 -5.22 -35.62
CA TRP A 139 61.12 -4.08 -35.70
C TRP A 139 60.16 -4.01 -34.50
N PHE A 140 59.85 -5.15 -33.86
CA PHE A 140 58.82 -5.24 -32.82
C PHE A 140 59.21 -4.50 -31.52
N PRO A 141 60.42 -4.67 -30.95
CA PRO A 141 60.86 -3.90 -29.77
C PRO A 141 60.85 -2.37 -29.98
N ARG A 142 61.19 -1.92 -31.20
CA ARG A 142 61.16 -0.50 -31.58
C ARG A 142 59.74 0.03 -31.63
N LEU A 143 58.82 -0.73 -32.26
CA LEU A 143 57.41 -0.39 -32.31
C LEU A 143 56.79 -0.30 -30.91
N VAL A 144 57.10 -1.26 -30.02
CA VAL A 144 56.63 -1.26 -28.64
C VAL A 144 57.11 -0.01 -27.89
N CYS A 145 58.40 0.33 -28.00
CA CYS A 145 58.95 1.54 -27.37
C CYS A 145 58.31 2.86 -27.87
N ILE A 146 57.91 2.91 -29.15
CA ILE A 146 57.24 4.08 -29.74
C ILE A 146 55.78 4.16 -29.26
N LEU A 147 55.05 3.05 -29.26
CA LEU A 147 53.62 3.01 -28.93
C LEU A 147 53.32 3.07 -27.43
N GLN A 148 54.22 2.54 -26.59
CA GLN A 148 54.05 2.47 -25.13
C GLN A 148 53.61 3.81 -24.49
N PRO A 149 54.26 4.98 -24.71
CA PRO A 149 53.83 6.24 -24.10
C PRO A 149 52.42 6.66 -24.54
N TYR A 150 52.01 6.36 -25.77
CA TYR A 150 50.66 6.66 -26.25
C TYR A 150 49.63 5.74 -25.59
N VAL A 151 49.92 4.46 -25.43
CA VAL A 151 49.05 3.50 -24.73
C VAL A 151 48.87 3.91 -23.27
N VAL A 152 49.96 4.27 -22.59
CA VAL A 152 49.91 4.81 -21.21
C VAL A 152 49.06 6.08 -21.15
N GLY A 153 49.25 7.01 -22.09
CA GLY A 153 48.47 8.25 -22.17
C GLY A 153 46.96 7.99 -22.33
N VAL A 154 46.59 7.07 -23.22
CA VAL A 154 45.19 6.67 -23.42
C VAL A 154 44.61 6.07 -22.14
N HIS A 155 45.31 5.14 -21.48
CA HIS A 155 44.84 4.51 -20.26
C HIS A 155 44.69 5.51 -19.09
N ILE A 156 45.55 6.54 -19.00
CA ILE A 156 45.38 7.63 -18.03
C ILE A 156 44.09 8.42 -18.32
N ILE A 157 43.88 8.81 -19.58
CA ILE A 157 42.68 9.55 -20.01
C ILE A 157 41.42 8.73 -19.73
N GLU A 158 41.43 7.44 -20.08
CA GLU A 158 40.33 6.52 -19.82
C GLU A 158 40.04 6.37 -18.32
N THR A 159 41.08 6.28 -17.49
CA THR A 159 40.95 6.17 -16.04
C THR A 159 40.32 7.43 -15.43
N VAL A 160 40.73 8.62 -15.88
CA VAL A 160 40.11 9.89 -15.48
C VAL A 160 38.65 9.96 -15.96
N ALA A 161 38.40 9.58 -17.21
CA ALA A 161 37.06 9.54 -17.77
C ALA A 161 36.14 8.58 -17.00
N LEU A 162 36.64 7.40 -16.59
CA LEU A 162 35.88 6.44 -15.78
C LEU A 162 35.53 7.00 -14.40
N ALA A 163 36.49 7.66 -13.74
CA ALA A 163 36.27 8.27 -12.43
C ALA A 163 35.18 9.35 -12.47
N VAL A 164 35.19 10.22 -13.49
CA VAL A 164 34.25 11.34 -13.61
C VAL A 164 32.90 10.93 -14.18
N THR A 165 32.88 10.08 -15.22
CA THR A 165 31.66 9.77 -15.97
C THR A 165 30.92 8.53 -15.47
N GLN A 166 31.59 7.61 -14.77
CA GLN A 166 30.98 6.37 -14.28
C GLN A 166 30.91 6.33 -12.75
N LEU A 167 32.06 6.43 -12.07
CA LEU A 167 32.12 6.23 -10.62
C LEU A 167 31.38 7.32 -9.82
N LYS A 168 31.55 8.59 -10.22
CA LYS A 168 30.88 9.72 -9.56
C LYS A 168 29.34 9.65 -9.68
N PRO A 169 28.74 9.43 -10.87
CA PRO A 169 27.29 9.25 -10.98
C PRO A 169 26.74 8.02 -10.26
N LEU A 170 27.55 6.97 -10.07
CA LEU A 170 27.16 5.74 -9.35
C LEU A 170 27.46 5.80 -7.84
N ASN A 171 27.65 7.01 -7.28
CA ASN A 171 27.82 7.26 -5.85
C ASN A 171 29.03 6.54 -5.20
N VAL A 172 30.07 6.22 -5.96
CA VAL A 172 31.29 5.63 -5.38
C VAL A 172 32.11 6.70 -4.67
N PRO A 173 32.40 6.56 -3.36
CA PRO A 173 33.21 7.53 -2.65
C PRO A 173 34.63 7.60 -3.22
N VAL A 174 35.08 8.81 -3.55
CA VAL A 174 36.43 9.06 -4.08
C VAL A 174 37.48 8.58 -3.07
N ARG A 175 38.54 7.91 -3.56
CA ARG A 175 39.61 7.29 -2.76
C ARG A 175 39.18 6.13 -1.84
N SER A 176 37.95 5.63 -1.95
CA SER A 176 37.58 4.37 -1.28
C SER A 176 38.33 3.18 -1.86
N GLY A 177 38.42 2.08 -1.12
CA GLY A 177 39.01 0.84 -1.63
C GLY A 177 38.31 0.32 -2.90
N LEU A 178 37.00 0.53 -3.01
CA LEU A 178 36.22 0.21 -4.22
C LEU A 178 36.61 1.11 -5.40
N TRP A 179 36.79 2.40 -5.15
CA TRP A 179 37.24 3.36 -6.16
C TRP A 179 38.60 2.95 -6.73
N TRP A 180 39.55 2.61 -5.85
CA TRP A 180 40.88 2.16 -6.27
C TRP A 180 40.87 0.87 -7.07
N LYS A 181 40.01 -0.10 -6.72
CA LYS A 181 39.87 -1.34 -7.50
C LYS A 181 39.42 -1.07 -8.93
N TRP A 182 38.43 -0.20 -9.12
CA TRP A 182 37.94 0.16 -10.46
C TRP A 182 38.95 1.00 -11.26
N VAL A 183 39.60 1.95 -10.60
CA VAL A 183 40.63 2.81 -11.20
C VAL A 183 41.85 1.99 -11.63
N ALA A 184 42.36 1.12 -10.75
CA ALA A 184 43.49 0.25 -11.08
C ALA A 184 43.14 -0.74 -12.21
N SER A 185 41.93 -1.30 -12.18
CA SER A 185 41.47 -2.19 -13.25
C SER A 185 41.37 -1.47 -14.60
N CYS A 186 40.81 -0.25 -14.61
CA CYS A 186 40.73 0.59 -15.82
C CYS A 186 42.11 0.97 -16.34
N PHE A 187 43.06 1.27 -15.45
CA PHE A 187 44.42 1.60 -15.87
C PHE A 187 45.11 0.42 -16.55
N VAL A 188 44.81 -0.82 -16.18
CA VAL A 188 45.42 -2.02 -16.79
C VAL A 188 44.73 -2.40 -18.11
N GLU A 189 43.40 -2.45 -18.16
CA GLU A 189 42.66 -3.01 -19.30
C GLU A 189 41.94 -1.97 -20.18
N GLY A 190 41.94 -0.71 -19.76
CA GLY A 190 41.23 0.38 -20.43
C GLY A 190 39.71 0.20 -20.43
N TYR A 191 39.12 0.29 -21.64
CA TYR A 191 37.67 0.23 -21.90
C TYR A 191 36.94 -0.99 -21.32
N GLY A 192 37.62 -2.12 -21.07
CA GLY A 192 37.01 -3.32 -20.47
C GLY A 192 36.28 -3.03 -19.16
N SER A 193 36.82 -2.13 -18.34
CA SER A 193 36.23 -1.66 -17.09
C SER A 193 34.88 -0.93 -17.29
N PHE A 194 34.76 -0.08 -18.31
CA PHE A 194 33.53 0.62 -18.67
C PHE A 194 32.42 -0.36 -19.06
N SER A 195 32.78 -1.39 -19.84
CA SER A 195 31.84 -2.43 -20.26
C SER A 195 31.26 -3.17 -19.05
N ARG A 196 32.09 -3.52 -18.07
CA ARG A 196 31.63 -4.19 -16.84
C ARG A 196 30.75 -3.29 -15.98
N ILE A 197 31.07 -2.01 -15.84
CA ILE A 197 30.21 -1.06 -15.12
C ILE A 197 28.87 -0.91 -15.84
N LYS A 198 28.86 -0.75 -17.17
CA LYS A 198 27.62 -0.69 -17.97
C LYS A 198 26.79 -1.97 -17.82
N GLN A 199 27.43 -3.13 -17.78
CA GLN A 199 26.76 -4.41 -17.52
C GLN A 199 26.15 -4.44 -16.12
N PHE A 200 26.89 -4.03 -15.08
CA PHE A 200 26.36 -3.90 -13.72
C PHE A 200 25.13 -2.98 -13.69
N VAL A 201 25.21 -1.81 -14.30
CA VAL A 201 24.10 -0.86 -14.36
C VAL A 201 22.90 -1.45 -15.12
N LYS A 202 23.14 -2.16 -16.23
CA LYS A 202 22.08 -2.85 -17.00
C LYS A 202 21.42 -3.93 -16.15
N GLU A 203 22.21 -4.72 -15.41
CA GLU A 203 21.70 -5.74 -14.50
C GLU A 203 20.93 -5.14 -13.33
N GLN A 204 21.41 -4.06 -12.73
CA GLN A 204 20.69 -3.37 -11.64
C GLN A 204 19.41 -2.71 -12.14
N LYS A 205 19.43 -2.08 -13.32
CA LYS A 205 18.20 -1.60 -13.99
C LYS A 205 17.26 -2.74 -14.32
N ALA A 206 17.76 -3.89 -14.77
CA ALA A 206 16.95 -5.06 -15.02
C ALA A 206 16.43 -5.70 -13.73
N LYS A 207 17.18 -5.65 -12.61
CA LYS A 207 16.73 -6.09 -11.29
C LYS A 207 15.69 -5.14 -10.72
N ASN A 208 15.93 -3.83 -10.71
CA ASN A 208 14.95 -2.82 -10.28
C ASN A 208 13.72 -2.79 -11.18
N GLY A 209 13.92 -2.93 -12.49
CA GLY A 209 12.87 -3.06 -13.50
C GLY A 209 12.12 -4.37 -13.35
N LYS A 210 12.75 -5.50 -13.04
CA LYS A 210 12.09 -6.76 -12.67
C LYS A 210 11.52 -6.74 -11.26
N SER A 211 11.97 -5.88 -10.35
CA SER A 211 11.39 -5.72 -9.02
C SER A 211 10.17 -4.81 -9.09
N GLN A 212 10.19 -3.77 -9.93
CA GLN A 212 9.03 -2.94 -10.24
C GLN A 212 8.04 -3.68 -11.15
N ALA A 213 8.52 -4.31 -12.22
CA ALA A 213 7.75 -5.22 -13.05
C ALA A 213 7.29 -6.39 -12.20
N ALA A 214 8.07 -7.05 -11.34
CA ALA A 214 7.52 -8.03 -10.39
C ALA A 214 6.69 -7.38 -9.28
N HIS A 215 6.73 -6.08 -9.02
CA HIS A 215 5.72 -5.44 -8.18
C HIS A 215 4.41 -5.21 -8.97
N LEU A 216 4.49 -5.11 -10.30
CA LEU A 216 3.37 -4.98 -11.25
C LEU A 216 2.89 -6.33 -11.86
N GLU A 217 3.75 -7.34 -11.87
CA GLU A 217 3.76 -8.61 -12.61
C GLU A 217 4.28 -9.75 -11.72
N THR A 218 4.46 -9.57 -10.40
CA THR A 218 4.55 -10.75 -9.52
C THR A 218 3.32 -11.56 -9.91
N PRO A 219 3.46 -12.80 -10.42
CA PRO A 219 2.44 -13.76 -10.08
C PRO A 219 2.53 -13.71 -8.57
N PRO A 220 1.45 -13.23 -7.95
CA PRO A 220 1.54 -12.72 -6.62
C PRO A 220 2.28 -13.75 -5.79
N SER A 221 3.30 -13.27 -5.07
CA SER A 221 3.88 -14.01 -3.97
C SER A 221 2.72 -14.71 -3.26
N ILE A 222 2.96 -15.88 -2.69
CA ILE A 222 1.99 -16.83 -2.13
C ILE A 222 0.75 -16.18 -1.40
N ALA A 223 0.81 -14.89 -1.03
CA ALA A 223 -0.24 -13.86 -0.89
C ALA A 223 -1.36 -13.63 -1.97
N ASN A 224 -1.23 -13.79 -3.31
CA ASN A 224 -2.42 -13.93 -4.23
C ASN A 224 -2.65 -15.33 -4.80
N MET A 225 -2.50 -16.31 -3.94
CA MET A 225 -3.51 -17.37 -3.95
C MET A 225 -4.72 -16.89 -3.14
N GLY A 226 -5.66 -16.23 -3.82
CA GLY A 226 -6.91 -15.76 -3.20
C GLY A 226 -7.61 -16.85 -2.37
N ILE A 227 -8.46 -16.42 -1.43
CA ILE A 227 -9.23 -17.32 -0.56
C ILE A 227 -9.87 -18.41 -1.43
N SER A 228 -9.72 -19.68 -1.09
CA SER A 228 -10.34 -20.78 -1.82
C SER A 228 -11.46 -21.40 -1.00
N ARG A 229 -12.55 -21.76 -1.68
CA ARG A 229 -13.71 -22.47 -1.12
C ARG A 229 -13.61 -23.97 -1.34
N ASP A 230 -12.45 -24.49 -1.73
CA ASP A 230 -12.25 -25.92 -1.94
C ASP A 230 -12.18 -26.67 -0.60
N SER A 231 -12.45 -27.98 -0.63
CA SER A 231 -12.32 -28.87 0.53
C SER A 231 -11.04 -29.71 0.49
N ARG A 232 -10.21 -29.56 -0.55
CA ARG A 232 -9.07 -30.44 -0.83
C ARG A 232 -7.88 -30.13 0.07
N HIS A 233 -7.74 -28.87 0.50
CA HIS A 233 -6.76 -28.48 1.51
C HIS A 233 -7.09 -29.01 2.92
N LYS A 234 -8.35 -29.40 3.18
CA LYS A 234 -8.77 -29.96 4.47
C LYS A 234 -8.44 -31.44 4.54
N ARG A 235 -8.22 -31.95 5.75
CA ARG A 235 -8.07 -33.39 6.00
C ARG A 235 -9.33 -34.14 5.57
N SER A 236 -9.17 -35.41 5.22
CA SER A 236 -10.29 -36.31 4.98
C SER A 236 -11.02 -36.64 6.31
N ALA A 237 -12.18 -37.27 6.21
CA ALA A 237 -12.94 -37.71 7.39
C ALA A 237 -12.14 -38.69 8.27
N THR A 238 -11.26 -39.50 7.68
CA THR A 238 -10.35 -40.41 8.41
C THR A 238 -9.15 -39.71 9.04
N GLY A 239 -9.01 -38.39 8.85
CA GLY A 239 -7.86 -37.61 9.34
C GLY A 239 -6.66 -37.60 8.40
N ALA A 240 -6.65 -38.43 7.35
CA ALA A 240 -5.54 -38.48 6.39
C ALA A 240 -5.33 -37.14 5.68
N LYS A 241 -4.05 -36.73 5.53
CA LYS A 241 -3.63 -35.54 4.80
C LYS A 241 -3.75 -35.81 3.30
N ARG A 242 -4.50 -34.97 2.58
CA ARG A 242 -4.70 -35.11 1.14
C ARG A 242 -3.51 -34.53 0.37
N ALA A 243 -3.05 -35.24 -0.66
CA ALA A 243 -2.02 -34.75 -1.57
C ALA A 243 -2.53 -33.60 -2.43
N HIS A 244 -1.63 -32.67 -2.78
CA HIS A 244 -1.94 -31.58 -3.69
C HIS A 244 -1.86 -32.07 -5.15
N TYR A 245 -3.01 -32.16 -5.84
CA TYR A 245 -3.07 -32.66 -7.22
C TYR A 245 -3.29 -31.57 -8.29
N ARG A 246 -3.87 -30.42 -7.93
CA ARG A 246 -4.12 -29.31 -8.87
C ARG A 246 -4.09 -27.95 -8.18
N LYS A 247 -3.72 -26.92 -8.95
CA LYS A 247 -3.76 -25.51 -8.54
C LYS A 247 -5.20 -25.03 -8.23
N LYS A 248 -5.34 -23.93 -7.48
CA LYS A 248 -6.65 -23.28 -7.21
C LYS A 248 -7.32 -22.85 -8.51
N ARG A 249 -8.65 -22.97 -8.56
CA ARG A 249 -9.45 -22.60 -9.75
C ARG A 249 -10.33 -21.38 -9.47
N ALA A 250 -10.55 -20.57 -10.50
CA ALA A 250 -11.31 -19.33 -10.38
C ALA A 250 -12.78 -19.54 -9.95
N PHE A 251 -13.38 -20.70 -10.27
CA PHE A 251 -14.75 -21.03 -9.87
C PHE A 251 -14.88 -21.38 -8.37
N GLU A 252 -13.78 -21.72 -7.69
CA GLU A 252 -13.73 -21.95 -6.23
C GLU A 252 -13.19 -20.73 -5.47
N LYS A 253 -13.10 -19.55 -6.10
CA LYS A 253 -12.58 -18.36 -5.42
C LYS A 253 -13.55 -17.84 -4.36
N GLY A 254 -13.02 -17.53 -3.19
CA GLY A 254 -13.62 -16.72 -2.15
C GLY A 254 -13.16 -15.26 -2.27
N ARG A 255 -13.81 -14.39 -1.51
CA ARG A 255 -13.44 -12.97 -1.36
C ARG A 255 -13.52 -12.61 0.12
N GLN A 256 -12.79 -11.59 0.54
CA GLN A 256 -12.87 -11.05 1.90
C GLN A 256 -14.31 -10.64 2.25
N PRO A 257 -14.71 -10.72 3.55
CA PRO A 257 -16.01 -10.28 4.03
C PRO A 257 -16.17 -8.76 3.85
N ALA A 258 -17.42 -8.29 3.93
CA ALA A 258 -17.73 -6.86 3.80
C ALA A 258 -17.51 -6.08 5.11
N ASN A 259 -17.77 -6.72 6.26
CA ASN A 259 -17.78 -6.10 7.59
C ASN A 259 -18.53 -4.76 7.59
N THR A 260 -19.77 -4.78 7.07
CA THR A 260 -20.59 -3.59 6.88
C THR A 260 -20.80 -2.87 8.20
N ARG A 261 -20.50 -1.57 8.26
CA ARG A 261 -20.64 -0.74 9.47
C ARG A 261 -21.82 0.21 9.36
N ILE A 262 -22.25 0.75 10.48
CA ILE A 262 -23.20 1.87 10.50
C ILE A 262 -22.46 3.15 10.09
N GLY A 263 -23.05 3.92 9.18
CA GLY A 263 -22.50 5.21 8.73
C GLY A 263 -22.96 5.58 7.32
N THR A 264 -22.46 6.71 6.80
CA THR A 264 -22.84 7.24 5.48
C THR A 264 -22.76 6.17 4.40
N LYS A 265 -23.86 5.99 3.66
CA LYS A 265 -24.04 4.92 2.67
C LYS A 265 -22.85 4.83 1.71
N ARG A 266 -22.12 3.71 1.77
CA ARG A 266 -21.01 3.38 0.86
C ARG A 266 -21.13 1.94 0.39
N ILE A 267 -21.34 1.75 -0.90
CA ILE A 267 -21.54 0.44 -1.53
C ILE A 267 -20.55 0.29 -2.69
N HIS A 268 -19.81 -0.81 -2.73
CA HIS A 268 -18.92 -1.13 -3.83
C HIS A 268 -19.53 -2.25 -4.70
N LEU A 269 -19.51 -2.08 -6.02
CA LEU A 269 -19.95 -3.11 -6.95
C LEU A 269 -18.85 -4.16 -7.13
N VAL A 270 -19.24 -5.43 -7.14
CA VAL A 270 -18.32 -6.56 -7.30
C VAL A 270 -18.81 -7.42 -8.46
N ARG A 271 -18.03 -7.48 -9.55
CA ARG A 271 -18.27 -8.42 -10.66
C ARG A 271 -18.10 -9.87 -10.19
N THR A 272 -19.05 -10.71 -10.56
CA THR A 272 -19.09 -12.14 -10.25
C THR A 272 -19.14 -12.99 -11.53
N ARG A 273 -19.31 -14.31 -11.38
CA ARG A 273 -19.31 -15.25 -12.51
C ARG A 273 -20.51 -14.96 -13.43
N GLY A 274 -20.29 -15.04 -14.74
CA GLY A 274 -21.34 -14.79 -15.74
C GLY A 274 -21.69 -13.32 -15.94
N GLY A 275 -20.81 -12.38 -15.55
CA GLY A 275 -21.06 -10.94 -15.73
C GLY A 275 -21.93 -10.29 -14.64
N ASN A 276 -22.63 -11.08 -13.83
CA ASN A 276 -23.49 -10.61 -12.74
C ASN A 276 -22.76 -9.75 -11.71
N GLN A 277 -23.49 -8.84 -11.08
CA GLN A 277 -22.96 -7.94 -10.04
C GLN A 277 -23.50 -8.29 -8.66
N LYS A 278 -22.66 -8.12 -7.63
CA LYS A 278 -23.06 -8.09 -6.23
C LYS A 278 -22.75 -6.74 -5.62
N PHE A 279 -23.60 -6.28 -4.71
CA PHE A 279 -23.48 -4.98 -4.08
C PHE A 279 -22.92 -5.18 -2.67
N ARG A 280 -21.66 -4.81 -2.47
CA ARG A 280 -20.99 -4.97 -1.18
C ARG A 280 -21.18 -3.70 -0.36
N GLY A 281 -22.12 -3.72 0.58
CA GLY A 281 -22.29 -2.63 1.55
C GLY A 281 -21.09 -2.56 2.49
N LEU A 282 -20.38 -1.43 2.52
CA LEU A 282 -19.30 -1.17 3.47
C LEU A 282 -19.80 -0.33 4.64
N ARG A 283 -20.67 0.65 4.35
CA ARG A 283 -21.35 1.48 5.34
C ARG A 283 -22.81 1.64 4.93
N LEU A 284 -23.74 1.49 5.87
CA LEU A 284 -25.17 1.71 5.69
C LEU A 284 -25.72 2.43 6.93
N ASP A 285 -26.56 3.42 6.74
CA ASP A 285 -27.18 4.23 7.81
C ASP A 285 -28.67 3.93 7.98
N SER A 286 -29.30 3.37 6.96
CA SER A 286 -30.74 3.16 6.88
C SER A 286 -31.06 1.85 6.18
N GLY A 287 -32.26 1.34 6.45
CA GLY A 287 -32.78 0.09 5.93
C GLY A 287 -34.29 0.12 5.79
N ASN A 288 -34.87 -0.76 4.98
CA ASN A 288 -36.31 -0.95 4.94
C ASN A 288 -36.70 -2.04 5.94
N PHE A 289 -37.45 -1.66 6.97
CA PHE A 289 -37.91 -2.58 8.00
C PHE A 289 -39.43 -2.76 7.90
N SER A 290 -39.88 -3.98 8.14
CA SER A 290 -41.30 -4.36 8.11
C SER A 290 -41.85 -4.54 9.52
N TRP A 291 -43.04 -4.01 9.76
CA TRP A 291 -43.83 -4.33 10.95
C TRP A 291 -44.79 -5.46 10.57
N GLY A 292 -44.58 -6.65 11.12
CA GLY A 292 -45.26 -7.89 10.72
C GLY A 292 -46.76 -7.84 11.00
N SER A 293 -47.14 -7.53 12.25
CA SER A 293 -48.55 -7.47 12.66
C SER A 293 -49.38 -6.47 11.84
N GLU A 294 -48.79 -5.32 11.50
CA GLU A 294 -49.47 -4.21 10.82
C GLU A 294 -49.39 -4.29 9.28
N GLY A 295 -48.61 -5.23 8.72
CA GLY A 295 -48.46 -5.39 7.28
C GLY A 295 -47.82 -4.20 6.55
N ILE A 296 -47.01 -3.39 7.24
CA ILE A 296 -46.36 -2.21 6.66
C ILE A 296 -44.84 -2.31 6.64
N SER A 297 -44.22 -1.53 5.75
CA SER A 297 -42.76 -1.36 5.71
C SER A 297 -42.38 0.11 5.58
N ARG A 298 -41.32 0.50 6.30
CA ARG A 298 -40.81 1.87 6.28
C ARG A 298 -39.29 1.86 6.26
N LYS A 299 -38.74 2.84 5.55
CA LYS A 299 -37.32 3.15 5.61
C LYS A 299 -37.04 3.84 6.94
N THR A 300 -36.18 3.26 7.75
CA THR A 300 -35.78 3.82 9.05
C THR A 300 -34.27 3.86 9.17
N ARG A 301 -33.78 4.71 10.08
CA ARG A 301 -32.36 4.78 10.42
C ARG A 301 -32.00 3.63 11.35
N VAL A 302 -30.87 2.98 11.09
CA VAL A 302 -30.27 1.99 11.99
C VAL A 302 -29.36 2.71 12.97
N ILE A 303 -29.62 2.55 14.26
CA ILE A 303 -28.93 3.27 15.34
C ILE A 303 -27.70 2.50 15.80
N GLY A 304 -27.87 1.21 16.11
CA GLY A 304 -26.83 0.37 16.70
C GLY A 304 -27.17 -1.11 16.63
N VAL A 305 -26.15 -1.95 16.78
CA VAL A 305 -26.31 -3.41 16.94
C VAL A 305 -26.37 -3.71 18.44
N SER A 306 -27.44 -4.34 18.90
CA SER A 306 -27.63 -4.67 20.31
C SER A 306 -27.27 -6.11 20.65
N PHE A 307 -27.48 -7.03 19.71
CA PHE A 307 -27.16 -8.44 19.91
C PHE A 307 -26.82 -9.12 18.59
N HIS A 308 -25.94 -10.13 18.63
CA HIS A 308 -25.64 -10.96 17.47
C HIS A 308 -25.40 -12.42 17.90
N PRO A 309 -26.19 -13.39 17.42
CA PRO A 309 -26.13 -14.77 17.91
C PRO A 309 -24.81 -15.48 17.60
N SER A 310 -24.12 -15.10 16.51
CA SER A 310 -22.87 -15.77 16.11
C SER A 310 -21.60 -15.28 16.81
N ASN A 311 -21.49 -13.99 17.18
CA ASN A 311 -20.24 -13.43 17.71
C ASN A 311 -20.46 -12.03 18.33
N ASN A 312 -20.04 -11.86 19.59
CA ASN A 312 -20.15 -10.62 20.34
C ASN A 312 -19.26 -9.48 19.82
N GLU A 313 -18.17 -9.79 19.12
CA GLU A 313 -17.33 -8.76 18.48
C GLU A 313 -18.10 -7.98 17.41
N LEU A 314 -19.11 -8.60 16.79
CA LEU A 314 -19.96 -7.93 15.81
C LEU A 314 -20.86 -6.88 16.46
N VAL A 315 -21.26 -7.10 17.72
CA VAL A 315 -21.99 -6.13 18.54
C VAL A 315 -21.05 -4.98 18.92
N ARG A 316 -19.89 -5.29 19.52
CA ARG A 316 -18.90 -4.30 19.96
C ARG A 316 -18.51 -3.29 18.87
N THR A 317 -18.45 -3.76 17.64
CA THR A 317 -17.99 -2.96 16.51
C THR A 317 -19.14 -2.39 15.66
N ASN A 318 -20.41 -2.68 16.00
CA ASN A 318 -21.59 -2.34 15.21
C ASN A 318 -21.52 -2.86 13.75
N THR A 319 -21.29 -4.17 13.58
CA THR A 319 -21.31 -4.84 12.26
C THR A 319 -22.71 -5.25 11.86
N LEU A 320 -23.14 -4.87 10.66
CA LEU A 320 -24.43 -5.26 10.08
C LEU A 320 -24.29 -6.55 9.26
N THR A 321 -24.88 -7.63 9.75
CA THR A 321 -24.96 -8.94 9.11
C THR A 321 -26.36 -9.51 9.26
N LYS A 322 -26.70 -10.55 8.48
CA LYS A 322 -27.98 -11.25 8.65
C LYS A 322 -28.08 -11.76 10.09
N SER A 323 -29.27 -11.66 10.68
CA SER A 323 -29.59 -12.06 12.06
C SER A 323 -28.96 -11.17 13.14
N ALA A 324 -28.40 -10.02 12.78
CA ALA A 324 -28.06 -8.99 13.76
C ALA A 324 -29.36 -8.38 14.32
N VAL A 325 -29.47 -8.32 15.65
CA VAL A 325 -30.53 -7.56 16.33
C VAL A 325 -30.05 -6.13 16.46
N VAL A 326 -30.79 -5.21 15.85
CA VAL A 326 -30.47 -3.80 15.76
C VAL A 326 -31.55 -2.95 16.43
N GLN A 327 -31.15 -1.78 16.92
CA GLN A 327 -32.09 -0.71 17.26
C GLN A 327 -32.32 0.17 16.04
N ILE A 328 -33.58 0.39 15.68
CA ILE A 328 -33.99 1.28 14.60
C ILE A 328 -34.81 2.44 15.14
N ASP A 329 -34.84 3.54 14.40
CA ASP A 329 -35.71 4.68 14.70
C ASP A 329 -37.18 4.31 14.55
N ALA A 330 -37.97 4.60 15.60
CA ALA A 330 -39.40 4.34 15.64
C ALA A 330 -40.24 5.41 14.93
N ALA A 331 -39.69 6.60 14.64
CA ALA A 331 -40.47 7.74 14.17
C ALA A 331 -41.30 7.46 12.90
N PRO A 332 -40.80 6.79 11.85
CA PRO A 332 -41.60 6.50 10.66
C PRO A 332 -42.78 5.55 10.92
N PHE A 333 -42.65 4.64 11.89
CA PHE A 333 -43.73 3.75 12.31
C PHE A 333 -44.74 4.47 13.20
N ARG A 334 -44.27 5.33 14.12
CA ARG A 334 -45.14 6.16 14.97
C ARG A 334 -46.02 7.09 14.13
N GLN A 335 -45.43 7.80 13.17
CA GLN A 335 -46.16 8.68 12.25
C GLN A 335 -47.22 7.92 11.46
N TRP A 336 -46.89 6.72 10.98
CA TRP A 336 -47.87 5.89 10.28
C TRP A 336 -49.01 5.45 11.22
N TYR A 337 -48.69 5.01 12.44
CA TYR A 337 -49.68 4.55 13.41
C TYR A 337 -50.68 5.66 13.76
N GLU A 338 -50.17 6.86 14.08
CA GLU A 338 -51.00 8.05 14.37
C GLU A 338 -51.87 8.46 13.17
N ALA A 339 -51.35 8.35 11.95
CA ALA A 339 -52.12 8.63 10.73
C ALA A 339 -53.16 7.55 10.40
N HIS A 340 -52.85 6.28 10.69
CA HIS A 340 -53.68 5.13 10.31
C HIS A 340 -54.83 4.90 11.28
N TYR A 341 -54.54 4.98 12.59
CA TYR A 341 -55.46 4.70 13.68
C TYR A 341 -55.99 5.95 14.40
N GLY A 342 -55.37 7.12 14.18
CA GLY A 342 -55.80 8.36 14.83
C GLY A 342 -55.50 8.44 16.33
N GLN A 343 -54.76 7.47 16.89
CA GLN A 343 -54.37 7.41 18.29
C GLN A 343 -52.85 7.54 18.44
N PRO A 344 -52.36 8.24 19.49
CA PRO A 344 -50.92 8.31 19.78
C PRO A 344 -50.39 6.98 20.33
N ILE A 345 -49.15 6.63 19.97
CA ILE A 345 -48.44 5.45 20.52
C ILE A 345 -47.13 5.87 21.19
N GLY A 346 -46.89 5.36 22.40
CA GLY A 346 -45.67 5.61 23.15
C GLY A 346 -45.48 7.06 23.63
N ARG A 347 -46.57 7.82 23.86
CA ARG A 347 -46.48 9.09 24.60
C ARG A 347 -46.58 8.81 26.09
N ARG A 348 -45.56 9.20 26.87
CA ARG A 348 -45.66 9.21 28.33
C ARG A 348 -46.87 10.07 28.72
N ARG A 349 -47.74 9.51 29.58
CA ARG A 349 -48.99 10.15 30.07
C ARG A 349 -48.84 11.60 30.61
N GLN A 350 -47.62 12.08 30.86
CA GLN A 350 -47.34 13.40 31.44
C GLN A 350 -46.95 14.50 30.43
N GLN A 351 -46.70 14.19 29.15
CA GLN A 351 -46.39 15.23 28.15
C GLN A 351 -47.47 15.25 27.06
N LYS A 352 -48.57 15.96 27.32
CA LYS A 352 -49.37 16.53 26.24
C LYS A 352 -48.52 17.62 25.58
N THR A 353 -47.75 17.26 24.56
CA THR A 353 -47.23 18.24 23.63
C THR A 353 -48.41 18.84 22.87
N ASP A 354 -48.47 20.16 22.81
CA ASP A 354 -49.37 20.99 21.99
C ASP A 354 -49.18 20.71 20.48
N ALA A 355 -49.46 19.48 20.06
CA ALA A 355 -49.63 19.16 18.66
C ALA A 355 -51.03 19.65 18.31
N THR A 356 -51.09 20.75 17.55
CA THR A 356 -52.30 21.30 16.95
C THR A 356 -53.11 20.16 16.36
N GLU A 357 -54.24 19.82 17.00
CA GLU A 357 -55.16 18.81 16.49
C GLU A 357 -55.73 19.35 15.18
N GLU A 358 -55.15 18.96 14.05
CA GLU A 358 -55.74 19.23 12.75
C GLU A 358 -57.14 18.63 12.74
N LYS A 359 -58.15 19.48 12.55
CA LYS A 359 -59.56 19.06 12.48
C LYS A 359 -59.75 18.12 11.30
N LYS A 360 -59.79 16.81 11.57
CA LYS A 360 -60.07 15.78 10.56
C LYS A 360 -61.57 15.73 10.27
N SER A 361 -61.94 15.34 9.05
CA SER A 361 -63.35 15.13 8.69
C SER A 361 -63.97 13.98 9.50
N ALA A 362 -65.26 14.06 9.78
CA ALA A 362 -65.98 13.06 10.57
C ALA A 362 -65.89 11.64 9.97
N SER A 363 -65.84 11.54 8.63
CA SER A 363 -65.65 10.27 7.92
C SER A 363 -64.28 9.62 8.22
N VAL A 364 -63.21 10.42 8.25
CA VAL A 364 -61.86 9.93 8.58
C VAL A 364 -61.80 9.47 10.03
N ALA A 365 -62.37 10.24 10.96
CA ALA A 365 -62.42 9.86 12.37
C ALA A 365 -63.18 8.54 12.58
N LYS A 366 -64.34 8.36 11.94
CA LYS A 366 -65.11 7.11 11.99
C LYS A 366 -64.31 5.92 11.45
N LYS A 367 -63.59 6.10 10.33
CA LYS A 367 -62.76 5.04 9.74
C LYS A 367 -61.56 4.67 10.62
N GLN A 368 -60.93 5.66 11.24
CA GLN A 368 -59.81 5.46 12.17
C GLN A 368 -60.26 4.71 13.44
N ALA A 369 -61.39 5.11 14.03
CA ALA A 369 -61.97 4.43 15.18
C ALA A 369 -62.33 2.97 14.88
N ALA A 370 -62.95 2.70 13.72
CA ALA A 370 -63.28 1.34 13.30
C ALA A 370 -62.03 0.45 13.15
N ARG A 371 -60.96 0.96 12.52
CA ARG A 371 -59.68 0.24 12.39
C ARG A 371 -59.01 -0.01 13.74
N PHE A 372 -59.01 1.00 14.61
CA PHE A 372 -58.38 0.87 15.92
C PHE A 372 -59.08 -0.19 16.78
N ALA A 373 -60.41 -0.28 16.69
CA ALA A 373 -61.17 -1.30 17.40
C ALA A 373 -60.87 -2.72 16.90
N ASP A 374 -60.61 -2.88 15.60
CA ASP A 374 -60.33 -4.17 14.95
C ASP A 374 -58.90 -4.65 15.24
N SER A 375 -57.88 -3.84 14.93
CA SER A 375 -56.48 -4.26 14.93
C SER A 375 -55.50 -3.29 15.62
N GLY A 376 -55.98 -2.16 16.15
CA GLY A 376 -55.08 -1.09 16.64
C GLY A 376 -54.38 -1.39 17.97
N LYS A 377 -54.81 -2.40 18.73
CA LYS A 377 -54.21 -2.72 20.04
C LYS A 377 -52.86 -3.42 19.83
N THR A 378 -51.78 -2.72 20.18
CA THR A 378 -50.41 -3.24 20.06
C THR A 378 -49.93 -3.91 21.35
N GLU A 379 -48.95 -4.82 21.23
CA GLU A 379 -48.37 -5.50 22.38
C GLU A 379 -47.64 -4.50 23.32
N SER A 380 -47.85 -4.62 24.62
CA SER A 380 -47.25 -3.71 25.62
C SER A 380 -45.72 -3.62 25.55
N ALA A 381 -45.03 -4.69 25.14
CA ALA A 381 -43.58 -4.71 24.99
C ALA A 381 -43.07 -3.87 23.80
N ILE A 382 -43.90 -3.75 22.74
CA ILE A 382 -43.63 -2.90 21.58
C ILE A 382 -44.02 -1.45 21.90
N GLU A 383 -45.15 -1.23 22.57
CA GLU A 383 -45.58 0.12 22.99
C GLU A 383 -44.53 0.82 23.86
N ARG A 384 -43.94 0.11 24.83
CA ARG A 384 -42.83 0.61 25.65
C ARG A 384 -41.59 1.01 24.83
N GLN A 385 -41.33 0.33 23.70
CA GLN A 385 -40.22 0.69 22.83
C GLN A 385 -40.51 1.98 22.05
N PHE A 386 -41.77 2.21 21.66
CA PHE A 386 -42.19 3.50 21.10
C PHE A 386 -41.97 4.67 22.06
N GLU A 387 -42.06 4.48 23.38
CA GLU A 387 -41.71 5.53 24.36
C GLU A 387 -40.24 5.92 24.29
N SER A 388 -39.34 4.94 24.10
CA SER A 388 -37.90 5.18 23.94
C SER A 388 -37.53 5.76 22.57
N GLY A 389 -38.46 5.71 21.60
CA GLY A 389 -38.22 6.08 20.21
C GLY A 389 -37.33 5.11 19.43
N ARG A 390 -37.05 3.92 19.98
CA ARG A 390 -36.20 2.90 19.35
C ARG A 390 -36.88 1.55 19.38
N LEU A 391 -37.02 0.92 18.22
CA LEU A 391 -37.57 -0.44 18.10
C LEU A 391 -36.42 -1.43 17.91
N PHE A 392 -36.54 -2.61 18.50
CA PHE A 392 -35.69 -3.74 18.18
C PHE A 392 -36.16 -4.41 16.89
N ALA A 393 -35.22 -4.67 16.00
CA ALA A 393 -35.47 -5.31 14.72
C ALA A 393 -34.36 -6.30 14.38
N VAL A 394 -34.66 -7.30 13.57
CA VAL A 394 -33.68 -8.26 13.05
C VAL A 394 -33.38 -7.95 11.60
N VAL A 395 -32.09 -7.90 11.26
CA VAL A 395 -31.64 -7.79 9.86
C VAL A 395 -31.88 -9.13 9.15
N ALA A 396 -32.84 -9.16 8.21
CA ALA A 396 -33.16 -10.35 7.42
C ALA A 396 -32.33 -10.44 6.13
N SER A 397 -31.91 -9.29 5.60
CA SER A 397 -31.10 -9.20 4.38
C SER A 397 -29.64 -9.63 4.61
N ARG A 398 -28.86 -9.67 3.52
CA ARG A 398 -27.40 -9.90 3.57
C ARG A 398 -26.65 -8.66 3.05
N PRO A 399 -26.32 -7.68 3.92
CA PRO A 399 -25.71 -6.40 3.52
C PRO A 399 -24.47 -6.53 2.64
N GLY A 400 -23.61 -7.51 2.90
CA GLY A 400 -22.41 -7.76 2.09
C GLY A 400 -22.65 -8.39 0.71
N GLN A 401 -23.88 -8.78 0.38
CA GLN A 401 -24.27 -9.39 -0.90
C GLN A 401 -25.20 -8.49 -1.71
N SER A 402 -26.23 -7.92 -1.07
CA SER A 402 -27.26 -7.09 -1.72
C SER A 402 -27.06 -5.58 -1.53
N GLY A 403 -26.18 -5.16 -0.60
CA GLY A 403 -25.95 -3.75 -0.30
C GLY A 403 -27.11 -3.10 0.45
N ARG A 404 -28.03 -3.89 1.01
CA ARG A 404 -29.19 -3.41 1.79
C ARG A 404 -29.19 -4.00 3.19
N CYS A 405 -29.69 -3.23 4.15
CA CYS A 405 -29.85 -3.65 5.55
C CYS A 405 -31.34 -3.68 5.89
N ASP A 406 -32.07 -4.63 5.30
CA ASP A 406 -33.52 -4.74 5.43
C ASP A 406 -33.86 -5.82 6.45
N GLY A 407 -35.02 -5.71 7.08
CA GLY A 407 -35.38 -6.55 8.22
C GLY A 407 -36.83 -6.44 8.64
N TYR A 408 -37.13 -6.96 9.82
CA TYR A 408 -38.45 -6.87 10.43
C TYR A 408 -38.32 -6.52 11.92
N ILE A 409 -39.34 -5.86 12.46
CA ILE A 409 -39.44 -5.52 13.89
C ILE A 409 -39.68 -6.80 14.69
N LEU A 410 -39.03 -6.91 15.85
CA LEU A 410 -39.22 -8.04 16.75
C LEU A 410 -40.55 -7.91 17.52
N GLU A 411 -41.33 -8.99 17.53
CA GLU A 411 -42.65 -9.05 18.16
C GLU A 411 -42.80 -10.36 18.97
N GLY A 412 -43.72 -10.39 19.94
CA GLY A 412 -44.12 -11.60 20.67
C GLY A 412 -42.98 -12.37 21.33
N GLU A 413 -42.99 -13.71 21.18
CA GLU A 413 -42.01 -14.60 21.81
C GLU A 413 -40.57 -14.33 21.35
N GLU A 414 -40.38 -13.95 20.08
CA GLU A 414 -39.04 -13.65 19.55
C GLU A 414 -38.47 -12.39 20.23
N LEU A 415 -39.30 -11.36 20.41
CA LEU A 415 -38.92 -10.18 21.16
C LEU A 415 -38.56 -10.52 22.61
N ALA A 416 -39.40 -11.32 23.28
CA ALA A 416 -39.16 -11.73 24.66
C ALA A 416 -37.83 -12.50 24.81
N PHE A 417 -37.53 -13.41 23.88
CA PHE A 417 -36.28 -14.16 23.83
C PHE A 417 -35.06 -13.22 23.72
N TYR A 418 -35.05 -12.31 22.75
CA TYR A 418 -33.90 -11.41 22.56
C TYR A 418 -33.76 -10.37 23.67
N GLN A 419 -34.87 -9.87 24.23
CA GLN A 419 -34.80 -9.00 25.40
C GLN A 419 -34.16 -9.70 26.60
N LYS A 420 -34.48 -10.99 26.82
CA LYS A 420 -33.81 -11.80 27.86
C LYS A 420 -32.33 -12.02 27.55
N ALA A 421 -31.99 -12.28 26.29
CA ALA A 421 -30.61 -12.50 25.85
C ALA A 421 -29.73 -11.25 25.95
N ILE A 422 -30.28 -10.05 25.74
CA ILE A 422 -29.56 -8.77 25.85
C ILE A 422 -29.29 -8.39 27.31
N ARG A 423 -30.19 -8.78 28.23
CA ARG A 423 -30.06 -8.48 29.67
C ARG A 423 -29.09 -9.41 30.39
N LYS A 424 -28.83 -10.59 29.83
CA LYS A 424 -27.89 -11.57 30.36
C LYS A 424 -26.49 -11.25 29.89
#